data_AF-A0A943RNN5-F1
#
_entry.id   AF-A0A943RNN5-F1
#
_cell.length_a   1.000
_cell.length_b   1.000
_cell.length_c   1.000
_cell.angle_alpha   90.00
_cell.angle_beta   90.00
_cell.angle_gamma   90.00
#
_symmetry.space_group_name_H-M   'P 1'
#
loop_
_entity.id
_entity.type
_entity.pdbx_description
1 polymer ?
#
loop_
_entity_poly.entity_id
_entity_poly.type
_entity_poly.pdbx_seq_one_letter_code
_entity_poly.pdbx_strand_id
1 'polypeptide(L)'
;MDITFVNPGVDYMIRSIMLFQTEGEAEFWHEPLYHFYPQLDRVYAASLPFAERKNYIERTMRAVYAKAEDTINEKAVLYARHWNACKPQITAALSDAFGVDCASLFNELRCNLSMNPIEPRFLKERRYDTFYLNSERGAIGGGIHEIIHFVWFHVWNGLFGDSYDEY
;
A
#
# COMPACT_ATOMS: atom_id res chain seq x y z
N MET A 1 18.57 1.95 -3.94
CA MET A 1 17.12 1.77 -3.85
C MET A 1 16.40 3.01 -4.32
N ASP A 2 15.53 2.84 -5.29
CA ASP A 2 14.71 3.87 -5.88
C ASP A 2 13.24 3.46 -5.78
N ILE A 3 12.40 4.40 -5.38
CA ILE A 3 10.97 4.15 -5.18
C ILE A 3 10.21 5.15 -6.02
N THR A 4 9.32 4.63 -6.87
CA THR A 4 8.40 5.45 -7.64
C THR A 4 7.06 5.51 -6.93
N PHE A 5 6.62 6.72 -6.58
CA PHE A 5 5.29 6.97 -6.01
C PHE A 5 4.31 7.32 -7.13
N VAL A 6 3.20 6.59 -7.22
CA VAL A 6 2.22 6.79 -8.30
C VAL A 6 0.79 6.80 -7.78
N ASN A 7 -0.08 7.51 -8.49
CA ASN A 7 -1.50 7.23 -8.50
C ASN A 7 -1.76 6.10 -9.51
N PRO A 8 -2.07 4.87 -9.07
CA PRO A 8 -2.29 3.72 -9.97
C PRO A 8 -3.66 3.74 -10.67
N GLY A 9 -4.52 4.73 -10.39
CA GLY A 9 -5.86 4.82 -10.94
C GLY A 9 -6.93 4.10 -10.11
N VAL A 10 -8.18 4.49 -10.34
CA VAL A 10 -9.34 4.01 -9.58
C VAL A 10 -9.52 2.49 -9.62
N ASP A 11 -9.37 1.87 -10.79
CA ASP A 11 -9.64 0.43 -10.93
C ASP A 11 -8.67 -0.41 -10.10
N TYR A 12 -7.42 0.04 -10.00
CA TYR A 12 -6.45 -0.60 -9.12
C TYR A 12 -6.86 -0.47 -7.65
N MET A 13 -7.18 0.75 -7.21
CA MET A 13 -7.52 1.00 -5.80
C MET A 13 -8.77 0.23 -5.36
N ILE A 14 -9.78 0.16 -6.24
CA ILE A 14 -10.97 -0.66 -6.00
C ILE A 14 -10.60 -2.14 -5.87
N ARG A 15 -9.78 -2.69 -6.77
CA ARG A 15 -9.31 -4.08 -6.63
C ARG A 15 -8.56 -4.29 -5.31
N SER A 16 -7.68 -3.36 -4.92
CA SER A 16 -6.94 -3.42 -3.64
C SER A 16 -7.89 -3.45 -2.44
N ILE A 17 -8.90 -2.56 -2.40
CA ILE A 17 -9.93 -2.56 -1.35
C ILE A 17 -10.67 -3.91 -1.33
N MET A 18 -11.06 -4.43 -2.50
CA MET A 18 -11.83 -5.67 -2.60
C MET A 18 -11.10 -6.93 -2.15
N LEU A 19 -9.75 -6.92 -2.08
CA LEU A 19 -8.97 -8.02 -1.51
C LEU A 19 -9.33 -8.29 -0.04
N PHE A 20 -9.80 -7.26 0.68
CA PHE A 20 -10.12 -7.31 2.10
C PHE A 20 -11.63 -7.26 2.37
N GLN A 21 -12.46 -7.41 1.33
CA GLN A 21 -13.92 -7.47 1.43
C GLN A 21 -14.40 -8.89 1.06
N THR A 22 -13.86 -9.91 1.74
CA THR A 22 -14.22 -11.32 1.54
C THR A 22 -15.35 -11.75 2.50
N GLU A 23 -15.99 -12.89 2.21
CA GLU A 23 -17.05 -13.43 3.06
C GLU A 23 -16.42 -14.11 4.29
N GLY A 24 -16.88 -13.76 5.50
CA GLY A 24 -16.32 -14.30 6.74
C GLY A 24 -15.01 -13.63 7.20
N GLU A 25 -14.54 -12.59 6.49
CA GLU A 25 -13.37 -11.81 6.88
C GLU A 25 -13.56 -11.15 8.26
N ALA A 26 -12.51 -11.12 9.07
CA ALA A 26 -12.55 -10.49 10.39
C ALA A 26 -12.84 -8.98 10.29
N GLU A 27 -13.50 -8.43 11.32
CA GLU A 27 -13.78 -6.99 11.44
C GLU A 27 -12.54 -6.13 11.23
N PHE A 28 -11.39 -6.58 11.74
CA PHE A 28 -10.11 -5.92 11.57
C PHE A 28 -9.82 -5.46 10.12
N TRP A 29 -10.21 -6.25 9.11
CA TRP A 29 -9.88 -5.97 7.71
C TRP A 29 -10.85 -5.03 7.00
N HIS A 30 -12.09 -4.87 7.49
CA HIS A 30 -13.09 -4.02 6.86
C HIS A 30 -13.44 -2.77 7.68
N GLU A 31 -13.28 -2.81 8.99
CA GLU A 31 -13.55 -1.68 9.89
C GLU A 31 -12.79 -0.39 9.51
N PRO A 32 -11.50 -0.43 9.16
CA PRO A 32 -10.78 0.79 8.78
C PRO A 32 -11.41 1.51 7.59
N LEU A 33 -11.97 0.77 6.63
CA LEU A 33 -12.61 1.37 5.46
C LEU A 33 -13.80 2.26 5.88
N TYR A 34 -14.67 1.78 6.77
CA TYR A 34 -15.81 2.56 7.26
C TYR A 34 -15.38 3.70 8.19
N HIS A 35 -14.27 3.53 8.92
CA HIS A 35 -13.72 4.60 9.76
C HIS A 35 -13.24 5.81 8.94
N PHE A 36 -12.49 5.56 7.86
CA PHE A 36 -11.92 6.63 7.04
C PHE A 36 -12.90 7.22 6.02
N TYR A 37 -13.91 6.45 5.60
CA TYR A 37 -14.87 6.87 4.58
C TYR A 37 -16.29 6.94 5.14
N PRO A 38 -16.69 8.07 5.76
CA PRO A 38 -18.06 8.25 6.25
C PRO A 38 -19.12 8.25 5.15
N GLN A 39 -18.71 8.28 3.87
CA GLN A 39 -19.58 8.08 2.71
C GLN A 39 -20.13 6.65 2.64
N LEU A 40 -19.45 5.69 3.28
CA LEU A 40 -19.93 4.33 3.44
C LEU A 40 -20.79 4.26 4.71
N ASP A 41 -22.09 4.10 4.52
CA ASP A 41 -23.00 3.79 5.62
C ASP A 41 -22.80 2.33 6.03
N ARG A 42 -22.21 2.14 7.21
CA ARG A 42 -21.90 0.83 7.78
C ARG A 42 -23.17 0.02 8.07
N VAL A 43 -24.22 0.65 8.59
CA VAL A 43 -25.46 -0.04 8.94
C VAL A 43 -26.16 -0.51 7.67
N TYR A 44 -26.21 0.36 6.66
CA TYR A 44 -26.74 0.00 5.36
C TYR A 44 -25.91 -1.11 4.70
N ALA A 45 -24.58 -0.98 4.67
CA ALA A 45 -23.70 -2.00 4.09
C ALA A 45 -23.87 -3.38 4.76
N ALA A 46 -24.04 -3.42 6.08
CA ALA A 46 -24.26 -4.66 6.83
C ALA A 46 -25.63 -5.31 6.55
N SER A 47 -26.63 -4.51 6.12
CA SER A 47 -27.96 -5.02 5.75
C SER A 47 -28.03 -5.67 4.36
N LEU A 48 -27.02 -5.43 3.51
CA LEU A 48 -27.00 -5.91 2.14
C LEU A 48 -26.48 -7.36 2.03
N PRO A 49 -27.00 -8.15 1.08
CA PRO A 49 -26.35 -9.39 0.65
C PRO A 49 -24.90 -9.12 0.23
N PHE A 50 -24.01 -10.09 0.41
CA PHE A 50 -22.57 -9.93 0.21
C PHE A 50 -22.20 -9.33 -1.16
N ALA A 51 -22.78 -9.83 -2.25
CA ALA A 51 -22.53 -9.32 -3.60
C ALA A 51 -22.98 -7.86 -3.77
N GLU A 52 -24.14 -7.51 -3.22
CA GLU A 52 -24.67 -6.14 -3.26
C GLU A 52 -23.86 -5.18 -2.41
N ARG A 53 -23.37 -5.64 -1.24
CA ARG A 53 -22.46 -4.89 -0.38
C ARG A 53 -21.16 -4.52 -1.11
N LYS A 54 -20.56 -5.47 -1.84
CA LYS A 54 -19.36 -5.19 -2.66
C LYS A 54 -19.64 -4.16 -3.75
N ASN A 55 -20.76 -4.28 -4.45
CA ASN A 55 -21.17 -3.30 -5.47
C ASN A 55 -21.41 -1.91 -4.86
N TYR A 56 -22.01 -1.85 -3.67
CA TYR A 56 -22.21 -0.61 -2.92
C TYR A 56 -20.88 0.06 -2.55
N ILE A 57 -19.94 -0.70 -1.99
CA ILE A 57 -18.61 -0.19 -1.64
C ILE A 57 -17.88 0.29 -2.90
N GLU A 58 -17.84 -0.53 -3.97
CA GLU A 58 -17.17 -0.16 -5.21
C GLU A 58 -17.71 1.16 -5.78
N ARG A 59 -19.04 1.27 -5.94
CA ARG A 59 -19.67 2.48 -6.49
C ARG A 59 -19.36 3.71 -5.64
N THR A 60 -19.47 3.57 -4.32
CA THR A 60 -19.20 4.67 -3.38
C THR A 60 -17.73 5.09 -3.43
N MET A 61 -16.81 4.14 -3.42
CA MET A 61 -15.37 4.41 -3.45
C MET A 61 -14.91 4.98 -4.79
N ARG A 62 -15.53 4.62 -5.91
CA ARG A 62 -15.28 5.29 -7.21
C ARG A 62 -15.68 6.77 -7.17
N ALA A 63 -16.80 7.10 -6.51
CA ALA A 63 -17.21 8.49 -6.33
C ALA A 63 -16.28 9.26 -5.36
N VAL A 64 -15.72 8.58 -4.35
CA VAL A 64 -14.68 9.14 -3.48
C VAL A 64 -13.42 9.44 -4.28
N TYR A 65 -12.95 8.50 -5.10
CA TYR A 65 -11.78 8.68 -5.96
C TYR A 65 -11.92 9.90 -6.86
N ALA A 66 -13.05 10.04 -7.56
CA ALA A 66 -13.29 11.14 -8.49
C ALA A 66 -13.15 12.54 -7.84
N LYS A 67 -13.35 12.63 -6.51
CA LYS A 67 -13.15 13.87 -5.74
C LYS A 67 -11.75 14.00 -5.14
N ALA A 68 -11.06 12.89 -4.94
CA ALA A 68 -9.77 12.81 -4.27
C ALA A 68 -8.58 12.71 -5.25
N GLU A 69 -8.82 12.49 -6.54
CA GLU A 69 -7.80 12.20 -7.55
C GLU A 69 -6.69 13.26 -7.58
N ASP A 70 -7.04 14.55 -7.61
CA ASP A 70 -6.07 15.65 -7.59
C ASP A 70 -5.22 15.63 -6.30
N THR A 71 -5.85 15.40 -5.15
CA THR A 71 -5.15 15.27 -3.87
C THR A 71 -4.21 14.07 -3.86
N ILE A 72 -4.62 12.94 -4.42
CA ILE A 72 -3.77 11.74 -4.52
C ILE A 72 -2.57 12.02 -5.42
N ASN A 73 -2.78 12.71 -6.55
CA ASN A 73 -1.70 13.11 -7.45
C ASN A 73 -0.71 14.06 -6.76
N GLU A 74 -1.21 15.05 -6.01
CA GLU A 74 -0.36 15.93 -5.21
C GLU A 74 0.44 15.14 -4.17
N LYS A 75 -0.22 14.25 -3.41
CA LYS A 75 0.41 13.40 -2.41
C LYS A 75 1.53 12.53 -2.98
N ALA A 76 1.37 12.01 -4.19
CA ALA A 76 2.43 11.23 -4.85
C ALA A 76 3.70 12.07 -5.04
N VAL A 77 3.56 13.34 -5.46
CA VAL A 77 4.68 14.28 -5.60
C VAL A 77 5.30 14.61 -4.24
N LEU A 78 4.47 14.88 -3.23
CA LEU A 78 4.91 15.20 -1.87
C LEU A 78 5.71 14.04 -1.25
N TYR A 79 5.21 12.82 -1.36
CA TYR A 79 5.86 11.62 -0.85
C TYR A 79 7.15 11.31 -1.59
N ALA A 80 7.17 11.40 -2.92
CA ALA A 80 8.39 11.23 -3.71
C ALA A 80 9.48 12.23 -3.31
N ARG A 81 9.11 13.50 -3.11
CA ARG A 81 10.04 14.53 -2.64
C ARG A 81 10.57 14.22 -1.23
N HIS A 82 9.70 13.79 -0.32
CA HIS A 82 10.12 13.45 1.04
C HIS A 82 11.02 12.20 1.07
N TRP A 83 10.67 11.18 0.29
CA TRP A 83 11.52 10.01 0.06
C TRP A 83 12.90 10.41 -0.43
N ASN A 84 12.99 11.24 -1.47
CA ASN A 84 14.28 11.66 -2.03
C ASN A 84 15.17 12.39 -1.00
N ALA A 85 14.58 13.13 -0.07
CA ALA A 85 15.33 13.78 1.02
C ALA A 85 15.88 12.76 2.04
N CYS A 86 15.16 11.66 2.29
CA CYS A 86 15.53 10.64 3.27
C CYS A 86 16.29 9.44 2.67
N LYS A 87 16.19 9.24 1.35
CA LYS A 87 16.70 8.07 0.60
C LYS A 87 18.14 7.72 0.95
N PRO A 88 19.11 8.65 0.97
CA PRO A 88 20.51 8.30 1.26
C PRO A 88 20.67 7.68 2.65
N GLN A 89 20.03 8.28 3.67
CA GLN A 89 20.11 7.79 5.03
C GLN A 89 19.43 6.43 5.19
N ILE A 90 18.23 6.27 4.63
CA ILE A 90 17.47 5.01 4.70
C ILE A 90 18.23 3.89 4.00
N THR A 91 18.74 4.16 2.79
CA THR A 91 19.51 3.16 2.01
C THR A 91 20.77 2.72 2.75
N ALA A 92 21.51 3.65 3.34
CA ALA A 92 22.70 3.34 4.12
C ALA A 92 22.36 2.49 5.36
N ALA A 93 21.33 2.89 6.12
CA ALA A 93 20.91 2.18 7.32
C ALA A 93 20.45 0.74 7.04
N LEU A 94 19.66 0.54 5.97
CA LEU A 94 19.24 -0.80 5.56
C LEU A 94 20.41 -1.64 5.05
N SER A 95 21.34 -1.03 4.31
CA SER A 95 22.52 -1.77 3.81
C SER A 95 23.39 -2.27 4.97
N ASP A 96 23.61 -1.43 5.97
CA ASP A 96 24.34 -1.79 7.19
C ASP A 96 23.61 -2.87 8.00
N ALA A 97 22.32 -2.69 8.25
CA ALA A 97 21.52 -3.62 9.05
C ALA A 97 21.43 -5.03 8.44
N PHE A 98 21.37 -5.13 7.11
CA PHE A 98 21.18 -6.40 6.41
C PHE A 98 22.47 -6.95 5.77
N GLY A 99 23.57 -6.21 5.80
CA GLY A 99 24.84 -6.63 5.20
C GLY A 99 24.79 -6.78 3.67
N VAL A 100 23.90 -6.06 2.98
CA VAL A 100 23.72 -6.10 1.52
C VAL A 100 23.74 -4.69 0.93
N ASP A 101 24.17 -4.55 -0.32
CA ASP A 101 24.14 -3.25 -1.00
C ASP A 101 22.73 -2.87 -1.44
N CYS A 102 21.98 -2.16 -0.59
CA CYS A 102 20.65 -1.69 -0.96
C CYS A 102 20.69 -0.57 -2.01
N ALA A 103 21.85 0.02 -2.34
CA ALA A 103 21.92 1.04 -3.39
C ALA A 103 21.68 0.42 -4.77
N SER A 104 22.19 -0.78 -5.01
CA SER A 104 22.00 -1.53 -6.26
C SER A 104 20.74 -2.40 -6.31
N LEU A 105 20.13 -2.67 -5.15
CA LEU A 105 18.90 -3.46 -5.06
C LEU A 105 17.62 -2.60 -5.15
N PHE A 106 16.58 -3.22 -5.71
CA PHE A 106 15.20 -2.75 -5.63
C PHE A 106 14.98 -1.33 -6.18
N ASN A 107 15.64 -1.00 -7.30
CA ASN A 107 15.54 0.33 -7.92
C ASN A 107 14.24 0.53 -8.73
N GLU A 108 13.45 -0.53 -8.83
CA GLU A 108 12.16 -0.60 -9.49
C GLU A 108 10.98 -0.76 -8.53
N LEU A 109 11.20 -0.56 -7.21
CA LEU A 109 10.11 -0.61 -6.24
C LEU A 109 9.09 0.49 -6.52
N ARG A 110 7.81 0.12 -6.45
CA ARG A 110 6.71 1.05 -6.65
C ARG A 110 5.86 1.18 -5.40
N CYS A 111 5.70 2.41 -4.93
CA CYS A 111 4.68 2.76 -3.96
C CYS A 111 3.43 3.23 -4.71
N ASN A 112 2.37 2.44 -4.62
CA ASN A 112 1.07 2.81 -5.14
C ASN A 112 0.32 3.57 -4.06
N LEU A 113 0.00 4.85 -4.29
CA LEU A 113 -0.93 5.52 -3.41
C LEU A 113 -2.28 4.83 -3.53
N SER A 114 -2.96 4.67 -2.40
CA SER A 114 -4.15 3.84 -2.31
C SER A 114 -5.20 4.52 -1.44
N MET A 115 -6.47 4.31 -1.81
CA MET A 115 -7.61 4.56 -0.95
C MET A 115 -7.84 3.43 0.06
N ASN A 116 -7.11 2.31 -0.05
CA ASN A 116 -7.21 1.21 0.90
C ASN A 116 -6.40 1.51 2.18
N PRO A 117 -7.03 1.61 3.37
CA PRO A 117 -6.31 1.87 4.62
C PRO A 117 -5.47 0.69 5.12
N ILE A 118 -5.56 -0.48 4.48
CA ILE A 118 -4.82 -1.69 4.87
C ILE A 118 -3.38 -1.70 4.37
N GLU A 119 -3.05 -0.92 3.33
CA GLU A 119 -1.68 -0.75 2.83
C GLU A 119 -0.95 -2.07 2.46
N PRO A 120 -1.52 -2.94 1.61
CA PRO A 120 -0.91 -4.23 1.27
C PRO A 120 0.41 -4.14 0.49
N ARG A 121 1.24 -5.18 0.63
CA ARG A 121 2.47 -5.41 -0.14
C ARG A 121 2.36 -6.62 -1.06
N PHE A 122 3.08 -6.55 -2.19
CA PHE A 122 3.13 -7.60 -3.20
C PHE A 122 4.59 -7.82 -3.62
N LEU A 123 5.20 -8.89 -3.10
CA LEU A 123 6.63 -9.16 -3.25
C LEU A 123 7.03 -9.40 -4.71
N LYS A 124 6.27 -10.22 -5.45
CA LYS A 124 6.55 -10.58 -6.85
C LYS A 124 6.47 -9.37 -7.77
N GLU A 125 5.50 -8.50 -7.56
CA GLU A 125 5.30 -7.30 -8.36
C GLU A 125 6.13 -6.10 -7.89
N ARG A 126 6.98 -6.28 -6.87
CA ARG A 126 7.87 -5.24 -6.34
C ARG A 126 7.12 -3.95 -6.03
N ARG A 127 5.98 -4.08 -5.36
CA ARG A 127 5.12 -2.95 -5.01
C ARG A 127 4.51 -3.08 -3.63
N TYR A 128 4.20 -1.93 -3.04
CA TYR A 128 3.36 -1.83 -1.87
C TYR A 128 2.40 -0.65 -2.01
N ASP A 129 1.32 -0.70 -1.26
CA ASP A 129 0.33 0.37 -1.20
C ASP A 129 0.62 1.28 -0.01
N THR A 130 0.37 2.58 -0.17
CA THR A 130 0.36 3.54 0.93
C THR A 130 -0.90 4.36 0.89
N PHE A 131 -1.56 4.46 2.04
CA PHE A 131 -2.81 5.16 2.20
C PHE A 131 -2.61 6.66 2.00
N TYR A 132 -3.35 7.25 1.06
CA TYR A 132 -3.10 8.62 0.60
C TYR A 132 -3.36 9.70 1.66
N LEU A 133 -4.08 9.38 2.74
CA LEU A 133 -4.33 10.30 3.86
C LEU A 133 -3.17 10.39 4.85
N ASN A 134 -2.11 9.60 4.67
CA ASN A 134 -0.93 9.72 5.51
C ASN A 134 -0.27 11.11 5.41
N SER A 135 0.42 11.50 6.48
CA SER A 135 1.45 12.55 6.38
C SER A 135 2.65 12.03 5.58
N GLU A 136 3.50 12.92 5.06
CA GLU A 136 4.73 12.54 4.38
C GLU A 136 5.61 11.67 5.28
N ARG A 137 5.73 12.03 6.57
CA ARG A 137 6.47 11.23 7.55
C ARG A 137 5.84 9.87 7.78
N GLY A 138 4.52 9.80 7.87
CA GLY A 138 3.78 8.54 8.02
C GLY A 138 3.97 7.63 6.82
N ALA A 139 3.85 8.17 5.61
CA ALA A 139 4.04 7.45 4.35
C ALA A 139 5.46 6.89 4.23
N ILE A 140 6.50 7.66 4.58
CA ILE A 140 7.88 7.15 4.58
C ILE A 140 8.11 6.15 5.70
N GLY A 141 7.54 6.35 6.90
CA GLY A 141 7.63 5.39 8.00
C GLY A 141 7.04 4.03 7.65
N GLY A 142 5.82 4.02 7.11
CA GLY A 142 5.16 2.82 6.59
C GLY A 142 5.94 2.22 5.42
N GLY A 143 6.41 3.05 4.48
CA GLY A 143 7.24 2.61 3.37
C GLY A 143 8.53 1.92 3.81
N ILE A 144 9.21 2.39 4.86
CA ILE A 144 10.38 1.72 5.43
C ILE A 144 10.01 0.32 5.95
N HIS A 145 8.89 0.18 6.65
CA HIS A 145 8.41 -1.13 7.10
C HIS A 145 8.22 -2.09 5.91
N GLU A 146 7.59 -1.63 4.82
CA GLU A 146 7.39 -2.46 3.64
C GLU A 146 8.69 -2.81 2.93
N ILE A 147 9.62 -1.85 2.78
CA ILE A 147 10.95 -2.06 2.21
C ILE A 147 11.72 -3.13 2.99
N ILE A 148 11.64 -3.10 4.33
CA ILE A 148 12.31 -4.09 5.18
C ILE A 148 11.87 -5.50 4.83
N HIS A 149 10.58 -5.73 4.54
CA HIS A 149 10.13 -7.05 4.09
C HIS A 149 10.81 -7.48 2.79
N PHE A 150 10.91 -6.60 1.79
CA PHE A 150 11.60 -6.92 0.52
C PHE A 150 13.07 -7.30 0.74
N VAL A 151 13.79 -6.51 1.56
CA VAL A 151 15.20 -6.79 1.86
C VAL A 151 15.34 -8.08 2.68
N TRP A 152 14.48 -8.28 3.68
CA TRP A 152 14.48 -9.47 4.53
C TRP A 152 14.31 -10.75 3.70
N PHE A 153 13.27 -10.82 2.86
CA PHE A 153 13.01 -12.00 2.04
C PHE A 153 14.12 -12.24 1.01
N HIS A 154 14.74 -11.19 0.48
CA HIS A 154 15.90 -11.33 -0.41
C HIS A 154 17.11 -11.94 0.30
N VAL A 155 17.44 -11.46 1.50
CA VAL A 155 18.54 -12.00 2.30
C VAL A 155 18.24 -13.44 2.71
N TRP A 156 17.04 -13.70 3.21
CA TRP A 156 16.62 -15.03 3.63
C TRP A 156 16.72 -16.03 2.48
N ASN A 157 16.16 -15.68 1.33
CA ASN A 157 16.23 -16.54 0.15
C ASN A 157 17.67 -16.81 -0.30
N GLY A 158 18.54 -15.81 -0.25
CA GLY A 158 19.96 -15.97 -0.55
C GLY A 158 20.68 -16.93 0.42
N LEU A 159 20.23 -17.01 1.67
CA LEU A 159 20.82 -17.89 2.69
C LEU A 159 20.30 -19.33 2.61
N PHE A 160 19.01 -19.50 2.37
CA PHE A 160 18.34 -20.81 2.48
C PHE A 160 17.98 -21.45 1.14
N GLY A 161 17.91 -20.68 0.05
CA GLY A 161 17.60 -21.19 -1.29
C GLY A 161 16.21 -21.81 -1.41
N ASP A 162 15.28 -21.39 -0.54
CA ASP A 162 13.86 -21.74 -0.58
C ASP A 162 13.14 -21.08 -1.77
N SER A 163 11.85 -21.37 -1.94
CA SER A 163 11.08 -20.80 -3.05
C SER A 163 10.47 -19.45 -2.66
N TYR A 164 10.54 -18.46 -3.55
CA TYR A 164 9.78 -17.21 -3.41
C TYR A 164 8.26 -17.42 -3.39
N ASP A 165 7.76 -18.59 -3.78
CA ASP A 165 6.33 -18.94 -3.66
C ASP A 165 5.91 -19.20 -2.20
N GLU A 166 6.87 -19.33 -1.28
CA GLU A 166 6.62 -19.52 0.15
C GLU A 166 6.42 -18.19 0.90
N TYR A 167 6.49 -17.05 0.20
CA TYR A 167 6.40 -15.68 0.76
C TYR A 167 5.22 -14.86 0.22
#